data_AF-A0A7W1JCG3-F1
#
_entry.id   AF-A0A7W1JCG3-F1
#
_cell.length_a   1.000
_cell.length_b   1.000
_cell.length_c   1.000
_cell.angle_alpha   90.00
_cell.angle_beta   90.00
_cell.angle_gamma   90.00
#
_symmetry.space_group_name_H-M   'P 1'
#
loop_
_entity.id
_entity.type
_entity.pdbx_description
1 polymer ?
#
loop_
_entity_poly.entity_id
_entity_poly.type
_entity_poly.pdbx_seq_one_letter_code
_entity_poly.pdbx_strand_id
1 'polypeptide(L)'
;MVISKSRFVLKQASVGASGASDLTRYVAKNSLDHQREGDKARPLFTERDNDLSHWEARKFVSINCGELVRADVLHYVLSFEQSKDFLQLGETDKERCQEVREMVRHASTSGAQNMGIDTWRWVAGVHLNKPHPHIHILINKHAITQRTDDLTRITKLTPPLVAHYRPNPNGAREFDHGVMLNSFSKDVDDRIRWRRQQIPS
;
A
#
# COMPACT_ATOMS: atom_id res chain seq x y z
N MET A 1 -30.37 0.91 2.88
CA MET A 1 -29.30 1.09 1.88
C MET A 1 -28.09 0.31 2.36
N VAL A 2 -27.86 -0.89 1.81
CA VAL A 2 -26.71 -1.71 2.19
C VAL A 2 -25.50 -1.09 1.51
N ILE A 3 -24.66 -0.38 2.27
CA ILE A 3 -23.33 0.00 1.79
C ILE A 3 -22.64 -1.32 1.49
N SER A 4 -22.45 -1.65 0.21
CA SER A 4 -21.60 -2.76 -0.21
C SER A 4 -20.27 -2.57 0.51
N LYS A 5 -19.94 -3.48 1.44
CA LYS A 5 -18.66 -3.43 2.14
C LYS A 5 -17.58 -3.52 1.07
N SER A 6 -16.70 -2.53 1.04
CA SER A 6 -15.55 -2.54 0.12
C SER A 6 -14.79 -3.86 0.24
N ARG A 7 -14.31 -4.42 -0.86
CA ARG A 7 -13.48 -5.64 -0.82
C ARG A 7 -12.08 -5.39 -0.27
N PHE A 8 -11.69 -4.13 -0.17
CA PHE A 8 -10.41 -3.68 0.34
C PHE A 8 -10.61 -2.55 1.32
N VAL A 9 -9.67 -2.37 2.22
CA VAL A 9 -9.71 -1.28 3.19
C VAL A 9 -8.31 -0.69 3.31
N LEU A 10 -8.22 0.65 3.18
CA LEU A 10 -7.00 1.41 3.47
C LEU A 10 -7.20 2.18 4.78
N LYS A 11 -6.40 1.86 5.79
CA LYS A 11 -6.45 2.51 7.11
C LYS A 11 -5.09 3.04 7.49
N GLN A 12 -5.08 4.22 8.11
CA GLN A 12 -3.89 4.69 8.79
C GLN A 12 -3.68 3.85 10.04
N ALA A 13 -2.51 3.22 10.17
CA ALA A 13 -2.15 2.48 11.36
C ALA A 13 -1.63 3.44 12.44
N SER A 14 -2.05 3.21 13.68
CA SER A 14 -1.42 3.83 14.82
C SER A 14 -0.04 3.21 14.98
N VAL A 15 0.97 4.04 14.81
CA VAL A 15 2.33 3.66 15.17
C VAL A 15 2.33 3.60 16.72
N GLY A 16 2.73 2.50 17.38
CA GLY A 16 2.83 2.42 18.86
C GLY A 16 4.22 2.90 19.33
N ALA A 17 4.39 3.48 20.52
CA ALA A 17 5.48 4.38 20.97
C ALA A 17 7.00 4.04 20.71
N SER A 18 7.38 2.98 19.99
CA SER A 18 8.75 2.73 19.55
C SER A 18 9.14 3.52 18.28
N GLY A 19 10.44 3.77 18.10
CA GLY A 19 11.03 4.60 17.03
C GLY A 19 10.84 4.04 15.62
N ALA A 20 11.00 4.85 14.56
CA ALA A 20 10.72 4.40 13.19
C ALA A 20 11.81 3.58 12.51
N SER A 21 13.03 3.51 13.06
CA SER A 21 13.98 2.43 12.72
C SER A 21 13.39 1.05 12.99
N ASP A 22 12.49 0.95 13.97
CA ASP A 22 11.76 -0.29 14.23
C ASP A 22 10.63 -0.51 13.24
N LEU A 23 10.18 0.48 12.45
CA LEU A 23 9.02 0.28 11.57
C LEU A 23 9.33 -0.56 10.34
N THR A 24 10.41 -0.30 9.61
CA THR A 24 10.78 -1.18 8.48
C THR A 24 11.13 -2.58 8.98
N ARG A 25 11.78 -2.68 10.15
CA ARG A 25 12.04 -3.97 10.81
C ARG A 25 10.75 -4.65 11.25
N TYR A 26 9.80 -3.90 11.80
CA TYR A 26 8.49 -4.37 12.23
C TYR A 26 7.72 -4.93 11.05
N VAL A 27 7.62 -4.21 9.94
CA VAL A 27 6.98 -4.73 8.72
C VAL A 27 7.69 -6.00 8.26
N ALA A 28 9.02 -6.00 8.22
CA ALA A 28 9.76 -7.17 7.75
C ALA A 28 9.66 -8.41 8.67
N LYS A 29 9.53 -8.25 9.99
CA LYS A 29 9.72 -9.36 10.95
C LYS A 29 8.53 -9.63 11.88
N ASN A 30 7.61 -8.69 12.04
CA ASN A 30 6.57 -8.83 13.04
C ASN A 30 5.59 -9.93 12.64
N SER A 31 5.33 -10.86 13.57
CA SER A 31 4.33 -11.93 13.42
C SER A 31 4.48 -12.69 12.10
N LEU A 32 5.69 -13.18 11.78
CA LEU A 32 5.91 -14.08 10.65
C LEU A 32 5.07 -15.35 10.80
N ASP A 33 4.37 -15.74 9.75
CA ASP A 33 3.84 -17.09 9.64
C ASP A 33 4.95 -18.00 9.11
N HIS A 34 5.59 -18.72 10.02
CA HIS A 34 6.72 -19.59 9.70
C HIS A 34 6.37 -20.69 8.68
N GLN A 35 5.12 -21.13 8.63
CA GLN A 35 4.70 -22.17 7.68
C GLN A 35 4.50 -21.61 6.27
N ARG A 36 3.92 -20.41 6.17
CA ARG A 36 3.53 -19.81 4.89
C ARG A 36 4.59 -18.87 4.32
N GLU A 37 5.26 -18.11 5.18
CA GLU A 37 6.22 -17.06 4.84
C GLU A 37 7.67 -17.47 5.13
N GLY A 38 7.88 -18.50 5.94
CA GLY A 38 9.19 -18.99 6.35
C GLY A 38 9.82 -18.18 7.49
N ASP A 39 11.08 -18.51 7.81
CA ASP A 39 11.80 -17.94 8.97
C ASP A 39 12.57 -16.65 8.66
N LYS A 40 12.65 -16.27 7.39
CA LYS A 40 13.38 -15.08 6.94
C LYS A 40 12.50 -13.85 7.08
N ALA A 41 13.15 -12.70 7.25
CA ALA A 41 12.45 -11.41 7.19
C ALA A 41 11.78 -11.25 5.81
N ARG A 42 10.54 -10.72 5.81
CA ARG A 42 9.81 -10.44 4.58
C ARG A 42 10.60 -9.45 3.71
N PRO A 43 10.74 -9.73 2.41
CA PRO A 43 11.26 -8.77 1.47
C PRO A 43 10.36 -7.53 1.41
N LEU A 44 10.96 -6.34 1.52
CA LEU A 44 10.28 -5.07 1.31
C LEU A 44 10.48 -4.60 -0.14
N PHE A 45 9.63 -3.70 -0.60
CA PHE A 45 9.68 -3.17 -1.97
C PHE A 45 9.36 -1.68 -2.01
N THR A 46 9.80 -1.03 -3.09
CA THR A 46 9.57 0.39 -3.41
C THR A 46 8.86 0.52 -4.74
N GLU A 47 8.81 1.73 -5.29
CA GLU A 47 8.30 2.01 -6.64
C GLU A 47 9.12 1.33 -7.76
N ARG A 48 10.37 0.93 -7.48
CA ARG A 48 11.28 0.33 -8.48
C ARG A 48 11.89 -0.97 -8.02
N ASP A 49 12.27 -1.05 -6.75
CA ASP A 49 13.06 -2.15 -6.22
C ASP A 49 12.17 -3.19 -5.55
N ASN A 50 12.60 -4.44 -5.66
CA ASN A 50 12.06 -5.58 -4.95
C ASN A 50 13.09 -6.11 -3.95
N ASP A 51 12.60 -6.90 -3.00
CA ASP A 51 13.43 -7.76 -2.16
C ASP A 51 14.48 -7.04 -1.30
N LEU A 52 14.16 -5.81 -0.89
CA LEU A 52 14.95 -5.03 0.03
C LEU A 52 14.91 -5.62 1.44
N SER A 53 16.07 -5.63 2.10
CA SER A 53 16.14 -5.81 3.54
C SER A 53 15.51 -4.62 4.27
N HIS A 54 15.12 -4.83 5.54
CA HIS A 54 14.60 -3.74 6.38
C HIS A 54 15.57 -2.57 6.56
N TRP A 55 16.88 -2.80 6.39
CA TRP A 55 17.89 -1.76 6.46
C TRP A 55 17.99 -0.95 5.16
N GLU A 56 17.96 -1.61 4.01
CA GLU A 56 17.93 -0.94 2.70
C GLU A 56 16.66 -0.12 2.54
N ALA A 57 15.50 -0.70 2.90
CA ALA A 57 14.22 0.00 2.90
C ALA A 57 14.23 1.23 3.82
N ARG A 58 14.88 1.14 4.99
CA ARG A 58 15.04 2.29 5.90
C ARG A 58 15.84 3.41 5.25
N LYS A 59 16.98 3.07 4.65
CA LYS A 59 17.84 4.05 3.96
C LYS A 59 17.12 4.72 2.81
N PHE A 60 16.35 3.94 2.05
CA PHE A 60 15.57 4.43 0.93
C PHE A 60 14.50 5.43 1.39
N VAL A 61 13.62 5.02 2.31
CA VAL A 61 12.48 5.85 2.71
C VAL A 61 12.89 7.06 3.54
N SER A 62 14.07 7.05 4.16
CA SER A 62 14.61 8.24 4.82
C SER A 62 15.19 9.25 3.81
N ILE A 63 14.94 10.54 4.02
CA ILE A 63 15.49 11.61 3.16
C ILE A 63 17.00 11.76 3.36
N ASN A 64 17.47 11.61 4.60
CA ASN A 64 18.88 11.76 4.96
C ASN A 64 19.70 10.47 4.80
N CYS A 65 19.13 9.44 4.14
CA CYS A 65 19.75 8.12 3.97
C CYS A 65 20.23 7.44 5.27
N GLY A 66 19.71 7.89 6.42
CA GLY A 66 20.15 7.52 7.77
C GLY A 66 19.00 7.00 8.62
N GLU A 67 18.80 7.61 9.79
CA GLU A 67 17.72 7.24 10.70
C GLU A 67 16.36 7.70 10.16
N LEU A 68 15.39 6.78 10.17
CA LEU A 68 14.03 7.10 9.82
C LEU A 68 13.32 7.65 11.06
N VAL A 69 13.05 8.94 11.08
CA VAL A 69 12.34 9.59 12.18
C VAL A 69 10.85 9.33 12.04
N ARG A 70 10.24 8.83 13.10
CA ARG A 70 8.82 8.43 13.09
C ARG A 70 7.86 9.57 12.79
N ALA A 71 8.20 10.75 13.30
CA ALA A 71 7.43 11.95 13.02
C ALA A 71 7.30 12.20 11.52
N ASP A 72 8.21 11.68 10.70
CA ASP A 72 8.33 11.88 9.26
C ASP A 72 7.82 10.71 8.43
N VAL A 73 7.14 9.74 9.05
CA VAL A 73 6.57 8.58 8.36
C VAL A 73 5.07 8.49 8.60
N LEU A 74 4.34 8.27 7.52
CA LEU A 74 2.97 7.79 7.56
C LEU A 74 2.97 6.27 7.46
N HIS A 75 2.11 5.62 8.26
CA HIS A 75 1.92 4.19 8.19
C HIS A 75 0.49 3.89 7.79
N TYR A 76 0.31 3.28 6.62
CA TYR A 76 -0.97 2.81 6.15
C TYR A 76 -0.97 1.29 6.02
N VAL A 77 -2.14 0.70 6.19
CA VAL A 77 -2.38 -0.72 5.97
C VAL A 77 -3.50 -0.86 4.95
N LEU A 78 -3.19 -1.49 3.83
CA LEU A 78 -4.16 -1.91 2.82
C LEU A 78 -4.47 -3.39 3.07
N SER A 79 -5.73 -3.71 3.36
CA SER A 79 -6.16 -5.08 3.65
C SER A 79 -7.15 -5.59 2.61
N PHE A 80 -7.04 -6.87 2.26
CA PHE A 80 -8.10 -7.62 1.61
C PHE A 80 -9.19 -7.94 2.64
N GLU A 81 -10.45 -7.62 2.38
CA GLU A 81 -11.56 -8.04 3.26
C GLU A 81 -11.97 -9.49 2.99
N GLN A 82 -11.68 -10.02 1.82
CA GLN A 82 -11.93 -11.41 1.44
C GLN A 82 -10.67 -12.06 0.90
N SER A 83 -10.24 -13.17 1.51
CA SER A 83 -9.05 -13.91 1.08
C SER A 83 -9.16 -14.43 -0.37
N LYS A 84 -10.38 -14.71 -0.84
CA LYS A 84 -10.65 -15.18 -2.20
C LYS A 84 -10.13 -14.24 -3.28
N ASP A 85 -10.15 -12.93 -3.04
CA ASP A 85 -9.70 -11.94 -4.03
C ASP A 85 -8.18 -12.03 -4.18
N PHE A 86 -7.44 -12.24 -3.08
CA PHE A 86 -6.00 -12.52 -3.12
C PHE A 86 -5.67 -13.86 -3.76
N LEU A 87 -6.40 -14.93 -3.39
CA LEU A 87 -6.15 -16.28 -3.92
C LEU A 87 -6.30 -16.35 -5.44
N GLN A 88 -7.21 -15.56 -6.01
CA GLN A 88 -7.45 -15.51 -7.46
C GLN A 88 -6.34 -14.76 -8.25
N LEU A 89 -5.37 -14.11 -7.60
CA LEU A 89 -4.32 -13.36 -8.31
C LEU A 89 -3.23 -14.26 -8.93
N GLY A 90 -3.05 -15.47 -8.41
CA GLY A 90 -1.92 -16.34 -8.72
C GLY A 90 -2.13 -17.77 -8.22
N GLU A 91 -1.35 -18.71 -8.73
CA GLU A 91 -1.37 -20.10 -8.26
C GLU A 91 -0.61 -20.24 -6.94
N THR A 92 0.49 -19.50 -6.81
CA THR A 92 1.37 -19.52 -5.64
C THR A 92 1.33 -18.21 -4.87
N ASP A 93 1.64 -18.23 -3.57
CA ASP A 93 1.76 -16.99 -2.79
C ASP A 93 2.86 -16.07 -3.31
N LYS A 94 3.93 -16.63 -3.90
CA LYS A 94 4.97 -15.85 -4.56
C LYS A 94 4.41 -15.04 -5.73
N GLU A 95 3.63 -15.67 -6.61
CA GLU A 95 2.96 -14.98 -7.73
C GLU A 95 1.98 -13.94 -7.23
N ARG A 96 1.11 -14.29 -6.27
CA ARG A 96 0.11 -13.38 -5.71
C ARG A 96 0.77 -12.15 -5.07
N CYS A 97 1.85 -12.34 -4.31
CA CYS A 97 2.62 -11.24 -3.74
C CYS A 97 3.25 -10.38 -4.82
N GLN A 98 3.75 -10.96 -5.91
CA GLN A 98 4.29 -10.20 -7.04
C GLN A 98 3.22 -9.32 -7.69
N GLU A 99 2.03 -9.86 -7.95
CA GLU A 99 0.89 -9.08 -8.47
C GLU A 99 0.53 -7.93 -7.52
N VAL A 100 0.41 -8.22 -6.22
CA VAL A 100 0.10 -7.21 -5.21
C VAL A 100 1.15 -6.08 -5.18
N ARG A 101 2.44 -6.39 -5.37
CA ARG A 101 3.50 -5.37 -5.44
C ARG A 101 3.23 -4.40 -6.59
N GLU A 102 2.94 -4.90 -7.79
CA GLU A 102 2.67 -4.05 -8.95
C GLU A 102 1.39 -3.22 -8.76
N MET A 103 0.34 -3.80 -8.19
CA MET A 103 -0.91 -3.08 -7.88
C MET A 103 -0.69 -1.96 -6.85
N VAL A 104 0.15 -2.20 -5.83
CA VAL A 104 0.52 -1.16 -4.85
C VAL A 104 1.36 -0.05 -5.51
N ARG A 105 2.26 -0.38 -6.44
CA ARG A 105 3.03 0.62 -7.19
C ARG A 105 2.12 1.50 -8.04
N HIS A 106 1.19 0.88 -8.78
CA HIS A 106 0.26 1.63 -9.62
C HIS A 106 -0.68 2.50 -8.79
N ALA A 107 -1.22 1.97 -7.68
CA ALA A 107 -2.03 2.75 -6.74
C ALA A 107 -1.25 3.93 -6.15
N SER A 108 -0.01 3.71 -5.70
CA SER A 108 0.84 4.77 -5.13
C SER A 108 1.19 5.84 -6.16
N THR A 109 1.48 5.43 -7.40
CA THR A 109 1.71 6.34 -8.53
C THR A 109 0.46 7.17 -8.83
N SER A 110 -0.71 6.54 -8.90
CA SER A 110 -1.99 7.22 -9.11
C SER A 110 -2.27 8.27 -8.02
N GLY A 111 -2.01 7.90 -6.76
CA GLY A 111 -2.16 8.83 -5.62
C GLY A 111 -1.20 10.01 -5.70
N ALA A 112 0.09 9.77 -5.96
CA ALA A 112 1.10 10.82 -6.09
C ALA A 112 0.75 11.80 -7.23
N GLN A 113 0.39 11.29 -8.40
CA GLN A 113 -0.03 12.10 -9.54
C GLN A 113 -1.24 12.97 -9.21
N ASN A 114 -2.23 12.41 -8.51
CA ASN A 114 -3.42 13.15 -8.10
C ASN A 114 -3.10 14.30 -7.12
N MET A 115 -2.05 14.15 -6.31
CA MET A 115 -1.54 15.21 -5.43
C MET A 115 -0.63 16.23 -6.15
N GLY A 116 -0.30 16.03 -7.42
CA GLY A 116 0.74 16.82 -8.10
C GLY A 116 2.13 16.60 -7.50
N ILE A 117 2.39 15.40 -6.97
CA ILE A 117 3.70 15.01 -6.43
C ILE A 117 4.51 14.36 -7.55
N ASP A 118 5.75 14.82 -7.69
CA ASP A 118 6.72 14.25 -8.62
C ASP A 118 7.50 13.11 -7.97
N THR A 119 8.08 13.37 -6.80
CA THR A 119 8.84 12.37 -6.05
C THR A 119 8.25 12.14 -4.67
N TRP A 120 7.88 10.90 -4.38
CA TRP A 120 7.41 10.47 -3.07
C TRP A 120 8.03 9.14 -2.65
N ARG A 121 8.82 9.14 -1.58
CA ARG A 121 9.48 7.91 -1.11
C ARG A 121 8.55 7.10 -0.24
N TRP A 122 8.36 5.83 -0.59
CA TRP A 122 7.62 4.87 0.21
C TRP A 122 8.26 3.48 0.13
N VAL A 123 8.01 2.67 1.15
CA VAL A 123 8.36 1.25 1.18
C VAL A 123 7.16 0.45 1.66
N ALA A 124 7.00 -0.76 1.16
CA ALA A 124 5.90 -1.63 1.56
C ALA A 124 6.34 -3.08 1.77
N GLY A 125 5.50 -3.83 2.48
CA GLY A 125 5.67 -5.26 2.71
C GLY A 125 4.32 -5.96 2.75
N VAL A 126 4.22 -7.11 2.08
CA VAL A 126 3.01 -7.95 2.05
C VAL A 126 3.05 -8.95 3.19
N HIS A 127 2.02 -8.98 4.02
CA HIS A 127 1.88 -9.87 5.16
C HIS A 127 0.81 -10.91 4.89
N LEU A 128 1.18 -12.18 5.05
CA LEU A 128 0.31 -13.34 4.84
C LEU A 128 -0.07 -14.07 6.14
N ASN A 129 0.36 -13.53 7.28
CA ASN A 129 0.23 -14.12 8.61
C ASN A 129 -1.18 -14.08 9.23
N LYS A 130 -2.13 -13.46 8.55
CA LYS A 130 -3.54 -13.43 8.95
C LYS A 130 -4.39 -14.02 7.82
N PRO A 131 -5.62 -14.49 8.11
CA PRO A 131 -6.52 -15.04 7.09
C PRO A 131 -6.73 -14.09 5.91
N HIS A 132 -6.68 -12.79 6.20
CA HIS A 132 -6.78 -11.71 5.24
C HIS A 132 -5.40 -11.09 5.00
N PRO A 133 -4.79 -11.31 3.83
CA PRO A 133 -3.54 -10.66 3.45
C PRO A 133 -3.66 -9.15 3.56
N HIS A 134 -2.59 -8.51 4.03
CA HIS A 134 -2.54 -7.06 4.17
C HIS A 134 -1.15 -6.54 3.84
N ILE A 135 -1.08 -5.29 3.43
CA ILE A 135 0.13 -4.62 2.99
C ILE A 135 0.35 -3.45 3.93
N HIS A 136 1.49 -3.44 4.61
CA HIS A 136 1.95 -2.25 5.32
C HIS A 136 2.70 -1.35 4.33
N ILE A 137 2.32 -0.08 4.30
CA ILE A 137 2.92 0.95 3.44
C ILE A 137 3.44 2.05 4.37
N LEU A 138 4.75 2.26 4.34
CA LEU A 138 5.44 3.33 5.04
C LEU A 138 5.79 4.41 4.03
N ILE A 139 5.26 5.61 4.24
CA ILE A 139 5.39 6.71 3.29
C ILE A 139 6.12 7.86 3.98
N ASN A 140 7.17 8.40 3.37
CA ASN A 140 7.83 9.58 3.90
C ASN A 140 6.86 10.77 3.82
N LYS A 141 6.79 11.57 4.89
CA LYS A 141 5.94 12.77 4.90
C LYS A 141 6.44 13.86 3.98
N HIS A 142 7.71 13.88 3.57
CA HIS A 142 8.16 14.87 2.60
C HIS A 142 8.12 14.31 1.19
N ALA A 143 7.65 15.16 0.28
CA ALA A 143 7.51 14.89 -1.13
C ALA A 143 7.95 16.11 -1.93
N ILE A 144 8.41 15.89 -3.16
CA ILE A 144 8.73 16.95 -4.11
C ILE A 144 7.52 17.16 -5.02
N THR A 145 7.05 18.40 -5.16
CA THR A 145 5.87 18.70 -5.98
C THR A 145 6.25 19.04 -7.42
N GLN A 146 5.39 18.66 -8.37
CA GLN A 146 5.62 18.86 -9.80
C GLN A 146 5.67 20.34 -10.21
N ARG A 147 4.97 21.22 -9.47
CA ARG A 147 4.79 22.61 -9.87
C ARG A 147 5.94 23.51 -9.45
N THR A 148 6.54 23.26 -8.29
CA THR A 148 7.49 24.19 -7.68
C THR A 148 8.85 23.56 -7.38
N ASP A 149 8.99 22.23 -7.54
CA ASP A 149 10.15 21.47 -7.07
C ASP A 149 10.42 21.64 -5.56
N ASP A 150 9.41 22.13 -4.81
CA ASP A 150 9.54 22.35 -3.37
C ASP A 150 9.38 21.05 -2.59
N LEU A 151 10.21 20.92 -1.55
CA LEU A 151 10.04 19.92 -0.51
C LEU A 151 8.82 20.26 0.35
N THR A 152 7.70 19.59 0.10
CA THR A 152 6.45 19.77 0.85
C THR A 152 6.24 18.65 1.86
N ARG A 153 5.76 19.02 3.06
CA ARG A 153 5.42 18.07 4.12
C ARG A 153 3.93 17.72 4.12
N ILE A 154 3.63 16.45 3.85
CA ILE A 154 2.33 15.80 3.86
C ILE A 154 2.10 15.17 5.24
N THR A 155 1.17 15.74 6.01
CA THR A 155 0.92 15.28 7.39
C THR A 155 -0.02 14.09 7.49
N LYS A 156 -0.84 13.86 6.45
CA LYS A 156 -1.77 12.73 6.29
C LYS A 156 -2.25 12.64 4.83
N LEU A 157 -2.75 11.48 4.43
CA LEU A 157 -3.52 11.38 3.18
C LEU A 157 -4.91 12.01 3.37
N THR A 158 -5.30 12.88 2.44
CA THR A 158 -6.60 13.58 2.44
C THR A 158 -7.42 13.20 1.22
N PRO A 159 -8.74 13.50 1.19
CA PRO A 159 -9.51 13.41 -0.05
C PRO A 159 -8.81 14.15 -1.20
N PRO A 160 -8.83 13.61 -2.43
CA PRO A 160 -9.58 12.43 -2.83
C PRO A 160 -8.81 11.09 -2.73
N LEU A 161 -7.66 11.04 -2.04
CA LEU A 161 -6.78 9.86 -2.02
C LEU A 161 -7.31 8.70 -1.17
N VAL A 162 -8.06 9.04 -0.13
CA VAL A 162 -8.65 8.11 0.84
C VAL A 162 -10.16 8.23 0.83
N ALA A 163 -10.83 7.29 1.48
CA ALA A 163 -12.29 7.21 1.53
C ALA A 163 -12.92 8.53 1.99
N HIS A 164 -13.88 9.02 1.22
CA HIS A 164 -14.57 10.28 1.47
C HIS A 164 -15.94 10.27 0.80
N TYR A 165 -16.77 11.27 1.12
CA TYR A 165 -18.01 11.50 0.37
C TYR A 165 -17.82 12.67 -0.57
N ARG A 166 -18.23 12.51 -1.83
CA ARG A 166 -18.25 13.57 -2.84
C ARG A 166 -19.69 13.86 -3.30
N PRO A 167 -20.01 15.10 -3.70
CA PRO A 167 -21.31 15.38 -4.30
C PRO A 167 -21.41 14.69 -5.67
N ASN A 168 -22.57 14.14 -5.98
CA ASN A 168 -22.92 13.65 -7.30
C ASN A 168 -23.66 14.74 -8.11
N PRO A 169 -23.89 14.56 -9.43
CA PRO A 169 -24.55 15.56 -10.26
C PRO A 169 -25.96 15.96 -9.81
N ASN A 170 -26.63 15.11 -9.00
CA ASN A 170 -27.96 15.36 -8.47
C ASN A 170 -27.93 16.04 -7.09
N GLY A 171 -26.77 16.48 -6.61
CA GLY A 171 -26.59 17.12 -5.30
C GLY A 171 -26.58 16.16 -4.10
N ALA A 172 -26.74 14.85 -4.31
CA ALA A 172 -26.64 13.86 -3.25
C ALA A 172 -25.16 13.48 -2.98
N ARG A 173 -24.86 12.96 -1.79
CA ARG A 173 -23.52 12.49 -1.44
C ARG A 173 -23.33 11.05 -1.87
N GLU A 174 -22.29 10.81 -2.66
CA GLU A 174 -21.81 9.48 -3.04
C GLU A 174 -20.55 9.15 -2.23
N PHE A 175 -20.45 7.91 -1.75
CA PHE A 175 -19.25 7.42 -1.09
C PHE A 175 -18.21 7.01 -2.12
N ASP A 176 -16.99 7.51 -1.97
CA ASP A 176 -15.84 7.19 -2.81
C ASP A 176 -14.75 6.57 -1.93
N HIS A 177 -14.14 5.46 -2.35
CA HIS A 177 -13.07 4.81 -1.60
C HIS A 177 -11.73 5.54 -1.67
N GLY A 178 -11.62 6.52 -2.57
CA GLY A 178 -10.42 7.30 -2.83
C GLY A 178 -9.49 6.66 -3.86
N VAL A 179 -8.69 7.50 -4.51
CA VAL A 179 -7.85 7.15 -5.67
C VAL A 179 -6.98 5.91 -5.40
N MET A 180 -6.31 5.84 -4.26
CA MET A 180 -5.41 4.71 -3.93
C MET A 180 -6.16 3.37 -3.93
N LEU A 181 -7.32 3.32 -3.27
CA LEU A 181 -8.09 2.07 -3.13
C LEU A 181 -8.84 1.74 -4.42
N ASN A 182 -9.32 2.75 -5.14
CA ASN A 182 -9.97 2.59 -6.44
C ASN A 182 -9.00 2.01 -7.48
N SER A 183 -7.79 2.56 -7.60
CA SER A 183 -6.75 2.06 -8.51
C SER A 183 -6.38 0.61 -8.17
N PHE A 184 -6.10 0.34 -6.89
CA PHE A 184 -5.79 -1.03 -6.44
C PHE A 184 -6.92 -2.02 -6.75
N SER A 185 -8.18 -1.65 -6.43
CA SER A 185 -9.33 -2.52 -6.70
C SER A 185 -9.49 -2.81 -8.19
N LYS A 186 -9.30 -1.79 -9.04
CA LYS A 186 -9.38 -1.95 -10.48
C LYS A 186 -8.33 -2.93 -11.00
N ASP A 187 -7.09 -2.84 -10.54
CA ASP A 187 -6.03 -3.75 -10.99
C ASP A 187 -6.29 -5.20 -10.55
N VAL A 188 -6.82 -5.40 -9.34
CA VAL A 188 -7.27 -6.74 -8.89
C VAL A 188 -8.34 -7.26 -9.86
N ASP A 189 -9.35 -6.46 -10.18
CA ASP A 189 -10.43 -6.90 -11.07
C ASP A 189 -9.95 -7.24 -12.47
N ASP A 190 -9.06 -6.42 -13.02
CA ASP A 190 -8.48 -6.64 -14.34
C ASP A 190 -7.63 -7.92 -14.34
N ARG A 191 -6.83 -8.15 -13.29
CA ARG A 191 -6.02 -9.37 -13.15
C ARG A 191 -6.89 -10.62 -13.04
N ILE A 192 -7.92 -10.60 -12.20
CA ILE A 192 -8.85 -11.73 -12.05
C ILE A 192 -9.57 -12.02 -13.37
N ARG A 193 -10.04 -10.97 -14.06
CA ARG A 193 -10.70 -11.11 -15.37
C ARG A 193 -9.76 -11.71 -16.40
N TRP A 194 -8.53 -11.22 -16.47
CA TRP A 194 -7.51 -11.75 -17.39
C TRP A 194 -7.26 -13.23 -17.12
N ARG A 195 -7.06 -13.64 -15.87
CA ARG A 195 -6.82 -15.07 -15.53
C ARG A 195 -7.98 -15.97 -15.92
N ARG A 196 -9.23 -15.52 -15.73
CA ARG A 196 -10.42 -16.28 -16.14
C ARG A 196 -10.51 -16.51 -17.64
N GLN A 197 -9.93 -15.64 -18.45
CA GLN A 197 -9.88 -15.79 -19.91
C GLN A 197 -8.76 -16.71 -20.39
N GLN A 198 -7.77 -17.00 -19.53
CA GLN A 198 -6.60 -17.81 -19.87
C GLN A 198 -6.74 -19.29 -19.47
N ILE A 199 -7.74 -19.64 -18.65
CA ILE A 199 -8.00 -21.03 -18.25
C ILE A 199 -8.97 -21.62 -19.28
N PRO A 200 -8.56 -22.59 -20.12
CA PRO A 200 -9.48 -23.29 -20.99
C PRO A 200 -10.51 -24.04 -20.14
N SER A 201 -11.77 -23.97 -20.54
CA SER A 201 -12.90 -24.71 -19.95
C SER A 201 -12.64 -26.19 -19.84
#